data_AF-A0A8I3P6S7-F1
#
_entry.id   AF-A0A8I3P6S7-F1
#
_cell.length_a   1.000
_cell.length_b   1.000
_cell.length_c   1.000
_cell.angle_alpha   90.00
_cell.angle_beta   90.00
_cell.angle_gamma   90.00
#
_symmetry.space_group_name_H-M   'P 1'
#
loop_
_entity.id
_entity.type
_entity.pdbx_description
1 polymer ?
#
loop_
_entity_poly.entity_id
_entity_poly.type
_entity_poly.pdbx_seq_one_letter_code
_entity_poly.pdbx_strand_id
1 'polypeptide(L)'
;GQPKASPSVTLFPPSSEELGANKATLVCLISDFYPSGVTVAWKADGSPVTQGVETTKPSKQSNNKYAASSYLSLTPDKWKSHSSFSCLVTHEGSTVEKKVAPAECS
;
A
#
# COMPACT_ATOMS: atom_id res chain seq x y z
N GLY A 1 -20.95 -17.67 -11.98
CA GLY A 1 -20.32 -16.87 -10.90
C GLY A 1 -19.65 -15.66 -11.50
N GLN A 2 -19.42 -14.59 -10.73
CA GLN A 2 -18.70 -13.40 -11.20
C GLN A 2 -17.25 -13.78 -11.58
N PRO A 3 -16.71 -13.27 -12.70
CA PRO A 3 -15.32 -13.55 -13.09
C PRO A 3 -14.30 -12.99 -12.09
N LYS A 4 -13.15 -13.65 -12.00
CA LYS A 4 -12.01 -13.12 -11.24
C LYS A 4 -11.55 -11.79 -11.84
N ALA A 5 -11.16 -10.86 -10.98
CA ALA A 5 -10.62 -9.57 -11.36
C ALA A 5 -9.41 -9.24 -10.49
N SER A 6 -8.29 -8.92 -11.12
CA SER A 6 -7.07 -8.50 -10.44
C SER A 6 -7.23 -7.10 -9.82
N PRO A 7 -6.58 -6.82 -8.68
CA PRO A 7 -6.67 -5.52 -8.04
C PRO A 7 -5.98 -4.42 -8.85
N SER A 8 -6.60 -3.26 -8.88
CA SER A 8 -5.92 -1.99 -9.14
C SER A 8 -5.24 -1.54 -7.86
N VAL A 9 -3.94 -1.22 -7.93
CA VAL A 9 -3.14 -0.81 -6.77
C VAL A 9 -2.53 0.55 -7.02
N THR A 10 -2.74 1.47 -6.09
CA THR A 10 -2.11 2.80 -6.10
C THR A 10 -1.42 3.03 -4.78
N LEU A 11 -0.14 3.43 -4.82
CA LEU A 11 0.66 3.72 -3.64
C LEU A 11 1.00 5.21 -3.60
N PHE A 12 0.71 5.85 -2.47
CA PHE A 12 1.04 7.23 -2.21
C PHE A 12 2.15 7.33 -1.16
N PRO A 13 3.17 8.18 -1.38
CA PRO A 13 4.14 8.54 -0.35
C PRO A 13 3.50 9.46 0.70
N PRO A 14 4.16 9.70 1.84
CA PRO A 14 3.75 10.75 2.78
C PRO A 14 3.70 12.11 2.07
N SER A 15 2.73 12.95 2.44
CA SER A 15 2.65 14.31 1.89
C SER A 15 3.69 15.23 2.55
N SER A 16 4.11 16.27 1.85
CA SER A 16 5.04 17.27 2.42
C SER A 16 4.47 17.95 3.67
N GLU A 17 3.16 18.15 3.73
CA GLU A 17 2.46 18.70 4.90
C GLU A 17 2.52 17.74 6.10
N GLU A 18 2.32 16.44 5.87
CA GLU A 18 2.42 15.42 6.92
C GLU A 18 3.85 15.33 7.47
N LEU A 19 4.84 15.36 6.57
CA LEU A 19 6.26 15.37 6.95
C LEU A 19 6.61 16.63 7.75
N GLY A 20 6.05 17.80 7.38
CA GLY A 20 6.18 19.05 8.14
C GLY A 20 5.54 18.99 9.54
N ALA A 21 4.54 18.14 9.72
CA ALA A 21 3.91 17.84 11.01
C ALA A 21 4.60 16.69 11.78
N ASN A 22 5.82 16.32 11.39
CA ASN A 22 6.63 15.26 11.98
C ASN A 22 5.97 13.87 11.98
N LYS A 23 5.19 13.56 10.93
CA LYS A 23 4.55 12.25 10.71
C LYS A 23 4.84 11.75 9.30
N ALA A 24 4.73 10.45 9.09
CA ALA A 24 4.86 9.87 7.76
C ALA A 24 3.97 8.63 7.62
N THR A 25 3.04 8.66 6.67
CA THR A 25 2.16 7.54 6.38
C THR A 25 2.16 7.25 4.88
N LEU A 26 2.55 6.04 4.51
CA LEU A 26 2.29 5.54 3.16
C LEU A 26 0.88 4.98 3.08
N VAL A 27 0.21 5.22 1.95
CA VAL A 27 -1.16 4.76 1.71
C VAL A 27 -1.19 3.90 0.45
N CYS A 28 -1.55 2.63 0.61
CA CYS A 28 -1.77 1.69 -0.49
C CYS A 28 -3.27 1.45 -0.66
N LEU A 29 -3.85 2.02 -1.71
CA LEU A 29 -5.25 1.81 -2.08
C LEU A 29 -5.37 0.63 -3.05
N ILE A 30 -6.33 -0.24 -2.77
CA ILE A 30 -6.55 -1.50 -3.49
C ILE A 30 -8.02 -1.53 -3.89
N SER A 31 -8.31 -1.60 -5.19
CA SER A 31 -9.70 -1.59 -5.69
C SER A 31 -9.94 -2.61 -6.78
N ASP A 32 -11.21 -2.81 -7.11
CA ASP A 32 -11.67 -3.53 -8.30
C ASP A 32 -11.23 -5.00 -8.40
N PHE A 33 -11.02 -5.65 -7.25
CA PHE A 33 -10.69 -7.08 -7.19
C PHE A 33 -11.88 -7.98 -6.86
N TYR A 34 -11.83 -9.22 -7.35
CA TYR A 34 -12.81 -10.27 -7.02
C TYR A 34 -12.18 -11.65 -7.22
N PRO A 35 -12.35 -12.63 -6.30
CA PRO A 35 -13.11 -12.59 -5.03
C PRO A 35 -12.43 -11.73 -3.96
N SER A 36 -12.99 -11.66 -2.75
CA SER A 36 -12.56 -10.70 -1.70
C SER A 36 -11.22 -10.99 -1.03
N GLY A 37 -10.61 -12.16 -1.24
CA GLY A 37 -9.37 -12.54 -0.53
C GLY A 37 -8.14 -11.81 -1.07
N VAL A 38 -7.52 -10.95 -0.27
CA VAL A 38 -6.25 -10.27 -0.57
C VAL A 38 -5.28 -10.39 0.60
N THR A 39 -3.98 -10.43 0.30
CA THR A 39 -2.91 -10.31 1.30
C THR A 39 -2.03 -9.14 0.92
N VAL A 40 -1.70 -8.30 1.90
CA VAL A 40 -0.84 -7.13 1.71
C VAL A 40 0.45 -7.30 2.49
N ALA A 41 1.58 -7.05 1.83
CA ALA A 41 2.89 -7.01 2.46
C ALA A 41 3.59 -5.70 2.11
N TRP A 42 4.40 -5.20 3.04
CA TRP A 42 5.21 -4.00 2.86
C TRP A 42 6.70 -4.34 2.86
N LYS A 43 7.48 -3.60 2.08
CA LYS A 43 8.93 -3.67 2.09
C LYS A 43 9.55 -2.29 2.18
N ALA A 44 10.66 -2.17 2.89
CA ALA A 44 11.59 -1.04 2.85
C ALA A 44 12.91 -1.57 2.27
N ASP A 45 13.39 -0.99 1.17
CA ASP A 45 14.60 -1.43 0.46
C ASP A 45 14.66 -2.94 0.18
N GLY A 46 13.49 -3.53 -0.12
CA GLY A 46 13.34 -4.96 -0.39
C GLY A 46 13.17 -5.85 0.85
N SER A 47 13.41 -5.31 2.05
CA SER A 47 13.26 -6.03 3.32
C SER A 47 11.82 -5.91 3.86
N PRO A 48 11.21 -7.01 4.35
CA PRO A 48 9.83 -6.97 4.88
C PRO A 48 9.67 -6.01 6.07
N VAL A 49 8.54 -5.28 6.09
CA VAL A 49 8.15 -4.40 7.20
C VAL A 49 6.74 -4.78 7.65
N THR A 50 6.56 -4.95 8.96
CA THR A 50 5.27 -5.28 9.59
C THR A 50 4.87 -4.27 10.66
N GLN A 51 5.83 -3.59 11.28
CA GLN A 51 5.56 -2.59 12.31
C GLN A 51 4.88 -1.36 11.69
N GLY A 52 3.78 -0.92 12.31
CA GLY A 52 3.00 0.24 11.85
C GLY A 52 2.13 -0.04 10.63
N VAL A 53 1.99 -1.32 10.22
CA VAL A 53 1.11 -1.73 9.13
C VAL A 53 -0.31 -1.94 9.67
N GLU A 54 -1.27 -1.23 9.08
CA GLU A 54 -2.70 -1.39 9.34
C GLU A 54 -3.42 -1.66 8.02
N THR A 55 -4.19 -2.75 7.93
CA THR A 55 -4.90 -3.12 6.69
C THR A 55 -6.38 -3.33 6.97
N THR A 56 -7.24 -2.66 6.21
CA THR A 56 -8.69 -2.79 6.36
C THR A 56 -9.19 -4.14 5.85
N LYS A 57 -10.30 -4.62 6.40
CA LYS A 57 -11.02 -5.74 5.78
C LYS A 57 -11.57 -5.30 4.41
N PRO A 58 -11.54 -6.18 3.38
CA PRO A 58 -12.14 -5.88 2.10
C PRO A 58 -13.64 -5.56 2.22
N SER A 59 -14.07 -4.49 1.55
CA SER A 59 -15.47 -4.07 1.48
C SER A 59 -15.96 -4.07 0.05
N LYS A 60 -17.25 -4.38 -0.15
CA LYS A 60 -17.85 -4.48 -1.48
C LYS A 60 -18.15 -3.08 -2.03
N GLN A 61 -17.74 -2.81 -3.26
CA GLN A 61 -17.99 -1.58 -4.00
C GLN A 61 -19.31 -1.66 -4.80
N SER A 62 -19.79 -0.52 -5.31
CA SER A 62 -21.01 -0.42 -6.13
C SER A 62 -20.93 -1.23 -7.43
N ASN A 63 -19.74 -1.45 -7.98
CA ASN A 63 -19.50 -2.27 -9.17
C ASN A 63 -19.43 -3.79 -8.88
N ASN A 64 -19.85 -4.23 -7.69
CA ASN A 64 -19.80 -5.61 -7.21
C ASN A 64 -18.40 -6.23 -7.06
N LYS A 65 -17.34 -5.42 -7.09
CA LYS A 65 -15.98 -5.84 -6.75
C LYS A 65 -15.65 -5.42 -5.31
N TYR A 66 -14.44 -5.69 -4.86
CA TYR A 66 -13.97 -5.34 -3.52
C TYR A 66 -12.88 -4.27 -3.56
N ALA A 67 -12.81 -3.51 -2.47
CA ALA A 67 -11.74 -2.58 -2.17
C ALA A 67 -11.18 -2.82 -0.76
N ALA A 68 -9.93 -2.47 -0.55
CA ALA A 68 -9.26 -2.44 0.74
C ALA A 68 -8.19 -1.33 0.73
N SER A 69 -7.75 -0.93 1.91
CA SER A 69 -6.64 0.01 2.06
C SER A 69 -5.63 -0.56 3.05
N SER A 70 -4.34 -0.34 2.79
CA SER A 70 -3.27 -0.64 3.72
C SER A 70 -2.46 0.63 3.97
N TYR A 71 -2.10 0.84 5.22
CA TYR A 71 -1.38 2.00 5.70
C TYR A 71 -0.10 1.52 6.36
N LEU A 72 1.00 2.22 6.11
CA LEU A 72 2.26 2.01 6.82
C LEU A 72 2.65 3.33 7.48
N SER A 73 2.58 3.36 8.81
CA SER A 73 2.97 4.53 9.62
C SER A 73 4.41 4.40 10.11
N LEU A 74 5.18 5.48 9.95
CA LEU A 74 6.60 5.56 10.29
C LEU A 74 6.97 6.99 10.73
N THR A 75 8.22 7.18 11.13
CA THR A 75 8.77 8.52 11.34
C THR A 75 9.27 9.11 10.02
N PRO A 76 9.30 10.45 9.87
CA PRO A 76 9.90 11.11 8.71
C PRO A 76 11.35 10.69 8.46
N ASP A 77 12.14 10.47 9.52
CA ASP A 77 13.53 10.02 9.39
C ASP A 77 13.61 8.62 8.79
N LYS A 78 12.76 7.69 9.23
CA LYS A 78 12.69 6.35 8.62
C LYS A 78 12.31 6.42 7.16
N TRP A 79 11.35 7.28 6.79
CA TRP A 79 10.94 7.49 5.40
C TRP A 79 12.14 7.92 4.55
N LYS A 80 12.85 8.97 4.98
CA LYS A 80 14.00 9.55 4.26
C LYS A 80 15.25 8.68 4.26
N SER A 81 15.40 7.79 5.25
CA SER A 81 16.60 6.93 5.38
C SER A 81 16.62 5.72 4.44
N HIS A 82 15.50 5.37 3.81
CA HIS A 82 15.42 4.25 2.88
C HIS A 82 15.34 4.76 1.44
N SER A 83 15.88 3.99 0.50
CA SER A 83 15.81 4.32 -0.92
C SER A 83 14.38 4.21 -1.46
N SER A 84 13.58 3.30 -0.90
CA SER A 84 12.24 3.03 -1.40
C SER A 84 11.37 2.21 -0.45
N PHE A 85 10.07 2.35 -0.63
CA PHE A 85 9.06 1.52 0.00
C PHE A 85 8.13 0.91 -1.06
N SER A 86 7.75 -0.35 -0.84
CA SER A 86 6.84 -1.07 -1.72
C SER A 86 5.63 -1.61 -0.96
N CYS A 87 4.46 -1.54 -1.60
CA CYS A 87 3.25 -2.26 -1.24
C CYS A 87 3.04 -3.42 -2.22
N LEU A 88 2.97 -4.64 -1.72
CA LEU A 88 2.76 -5.86 -2.48
C LEU A 88 1.38 -6.41 -2.15
N VAL A 89 0.51 -6.49 -3.15
CA VAL A 89 -0.85 -7.00 -3.01
C VAL A 89 -0.95 -8.33 -3.74
N THR A 90 -1.16 -9.41 -2.99
CA THR A 90 -1.39 -10.75 -3.53
C THR A 90 -2.89 -11.03 -3.58
N HIS A 91 -3.37 -11.43 -4.75
CA HIS A 91 -4.77 -11.80 -5.02
C HIS A 91 -4.78 -13.01 -5.94
N GLU A 92 -5.47 -14.08 -5.53
CA GLU A 92 -5.59 -15.32 -6.31
C GLU A 92 -4.24 -15.88 -6.85
N GLY A 93 -3.18 -15.77 -6.05
CA GLY A 93 -1.83 -16.24 -6.39
C GLY A 93 -1.00 -15.29 -7.26
N SER A 94 -1.57 -14.17 -7.73
CA SER A 94 -0.86 -13.13 -8.48
C SER A 94 -0.51 -11.96 -7.56
N THR A 95 0.68 -11.38 -7.72
CA THR A 95 1.13 -10.24 -6.91
C THR A 95 1.30 -9.00 -7.77
N VAL A 96 0.71 -7.89 -7.33
CA VAL A 96 0.95 -6.54 -7.87
C VAL A 96 1.79 -5.77 -6.87
N GLU A 97 2.96 -5.30 -7.30
CA GLU A 97 3.84 -4.45 -6.50
C GLU A 97 3.79 -3.00 -6.99
N LYS A 98 3.62 -2.06 -6.06
CA LYS A 98 3.82 -0.62 -6.30
C LYS A 98 4.90 -0.11 -5.38
N LYS A 99 5.72 0.80 -5.90
CA LYS A 99 6.92 1.31 -5.25
C LYS A 99 6.95 2.82 -5.31
N VAL A 100 7.36 3.45 -4.23
CA VAL A 100 7.63 4.90 -4.14
C VAL A 100 8.98 5.11 -3.47
N ALA A 101 9.60 6.25 -3.76
CA ALA A 101 10.84 6.67 -3.14
C ALA A 101 10.63 8.03 -2.46
N PRO A 102 11.36 8.34 -1.38
CA PRO A 102 11.54 9.72 -0.96
C PRO A 102 12.05 10.53 -2.15
N ALA A 103 11.49 11.72 -2.38
CA ALA A 103 12.01 12.60 -3.41
C ALA A 103 13.50 12.86 -3.11
N GLU A 104 14.38 12.54 -4.06
CA GLU A 104 15.76 13.04 -4.00
C GLU A 104 15.69 14.54 -4.21
N CYS A 105 15.82 15.32 -3.13
CA CYS A 105 16.18 16.72 -3.27
C CYS A 105 17.64 16.75 -3.75
N SER A 106 17.83 16.85 -5.07
CA SER A 106 19.09 17.29 -5.68
C SER A 106 19.18 18.81 -5.69
#